data_AF-A0A1Y1Z6P6-F1
#
_entry.id   AF-A0A1Y1Z6P6-F1
#
_cell.length_a   1.000
_cell.length_b   1.000
_cell.length_c   1.000
_cell.angle_alpha   90.00
_cell.angle_beta   90.00
_cell.angle_gamma   90.00
#
_symmetry.space_group_name_H-M   'P 1'
#
loop_
_entity.id
_entity.type
_entity.pdbx_description
1 polymer ?
#
loop_
_entity_poly.entity_id
_entity_poly.type
_entity_poly.pdbx_seq_one_letter_code
_entity_poly.pdbx_strand_id
1 'polypeptide(L)'
;MLLPVIITVFQSKLKRVTENENQDFTVEPPNKKRKESSDLLKKFKCKYFYIDKSLLIKEFLQDGSKIVCITRPSGYGKTTNLTMLRYFFEMNYENIKENEFQNLQNKKYFENLLISKEKEDDQTYLDKYQGKYPVIYIDFSSAFKIEKTFEATIESFKSFIKKLFRSYKNINLKNLDKYDKEQWENFQSGIFSLYELKESISFLCLSLNKVFNKQIISLIDNYDSPILNTVNTSFYNEFFKFYKDVFLNTFKEDKYYHYLFKTFITGNLNVNEYYFNEINLINNSIIDGKYKEYFNITDS
;
A
#
# COMPACT_ATOMS: atom_id res chain seq x y z
N MET A 1 -20.85 -1.17 21.83
CA MET A 1 -21.77 -0.34 21.01
C MET A 1 -21.36 -0.24 19.52
N LEU A 2 -20.39 -1.05 19.04
CA LEU A 2 -19.85 -1.02 17.65
C LEU A 2 -20.52 -2.00 16.67
N LEU A 3 -21.17 -3.07 17.17
CA LEU A 3 -21.90 -4.03 16.34
C LEU A 3 -23.12 -3.43 15.60
N PRO A 4 -23.95 -2.57 16.22
CA PRO A 4 -25.18 -2.09 15.58
C PRO A 4 -24.88 -1.23 14.35
N VAL A 5 -23.86 -0.37 14.39
CA VAL A 5 -23.57 0.60 13.33
C VAL A 5 -23.13 -0.09 12.03
N ILE A 6 -22.31 -1.15 12.12
CA ILE A 6 -21.86 -1.91 10.94
C ILE A 6 -23.03 -2.67 10.30
N ILE A 7 -23.91 -3.26 11.12
CA ILE A 7 -25.11 -3.97 10.65
C ILE A 7 -26.11 -3.00 10.02
N THR A 8 -26.30 -1.79 10.58
CA THR A 8 -27.24 -0.80 10.05
C THR A 8 -26.77 -0.23 8.69
N VAL A 9 -25.47 -0.05 8.48
CA VAL A 9 -24.93 0.37 7.18
C VAL A 9 -25.06 -0.74 6.12
N PHE A 10 -24.91 -2.00 6.50
CA PHE A 10 -25.12 -3.15 5.61
C PHE A 10 -26.61 -3.35 5.26
N GLN A 11 -27.51 -3.26 6.26
CA GLN A 11 -28.95 -3.45 6.06
C GLN A 11 -29.60 -2.29 5.27
N SER A 12 -29.13 -1.05 5.45
CA SER A 12 -29.62 0.10 4.67
C SER A 12 -29.19 0.05 3.20
N LYS A 13 -28.02 -0.52 2.90
CA LYS A 13 -27.60 -0.81 1.52
C LYS A 13 -28.39 -1.96 0.89
N LEU A 14 -28.72 -3.01 1.66
CA LEU A 14 -29.57 -4.11 1.19
C LEU A 14 -31.02 -3.67 0.94
N LYS A 15 -31.61 -2.85 1.82
CA LYS A 15 -32.97 -2.31 1.62
C LYS A 15 -33.08 -1.38 0.41
N ARG A 16 -32.08 -0.53 0.18
CA ARG A 16 -32.03 0.31 -1.04
C ARG A 16 -31.90 -0.50 -2.34
N VAL A 17 -31.42 -1.73 -2.26
CA VAL A 17 -31.35 -2.65 -3.42
C VAL A 17 -32.71 -3.35 -3.62
N THR A 18 -33.44 -3.67 -2.55
CA THR A 18 -34.74 -4.36 -2.63
C THR A 18 -35.95 -3.45 -2.88
N GLU A 19 -35.85 -2.14 -2.60
CA GLU A 19 -36.97 -1.19 -2.75
C GLU A 19 -37.06 -0.53 -4.16
N ASN A 20 -36.12 -0.83 -5.06
CA ASN A 20 -36.11 -0.29 -6.43
C ASN A 20 -36.54 -1.30 -7.52
N GLU A 21 -37.07 -2.47 -7.15
CA GLU A 21 -37.62 -3.43 -8.10
C GLU A 21 -39.14 -3.43 -8.01
N ASN A 22 -39.79 -2.48 -8.68
CA ASN A 22 -41.15 -2.58 -9.21
C ASN A 22 -41.48 -1.34 -10.04
N GLN A 23 -40.97 -1.29 -11.26
CA GLN A 23 -41.58 -0.55 -12.37
C GLN A 23 -41.10 -1.14 -13.69
N ASP A 24 -42.07 -1.62 -14.48
CA ASP A 24 -41.93 -2.26 -15.78
C ASP A 24 -40.97 -1.51 -16.72
N PHE A 25 -39.93 -2.19 -17.17
CA PHE A 25 -39.27 -1.87 -18.43
C PHE A 25 -39.06 -3.14 -19.25
N THR A 26 -39.60 -3.09 -20.46
CA THR A 26 -39.54 -4.09 -21.52
C THR A 26 -38.15 -4.69 -21.70
N VAL A 27 -38.11 -6.02 -21.78
CA VAL A 27 -36.90 -6.85 -21.97
C VAL A 27 -36.21 -6.52 -23.30
N GLU A 28 -35.08 -5.81 -23.25
CA GLU A 28 -34.08 -5.81 -24.33
C GLU A 28 -33.10 -6.99 -24.14
N PRO A 29 -32.61 -7.63 -25.22
CA PRO A 29 -31.86 -8.88 -25.13
C PRO A 29 -30.45 -8.71 -24.53
N PRO A 30 -29.90 -9.76 -23.89
CA PRO A 30 -28.67 -9.67 -23.13
C PRO A 30 -27.45 -9.83 -24.04
N ASN A 31 -26.98 -8.74 -24.65
CA ASN A 31 -25.63 -8.73 -25.24
C ASN A 31 -25.09 -7.32 -25.51
N LYS A 32 -24.70 -6.61 -24.44
CA LYS A 32 -23.67 -5.56 -24.52
C LYS A 32 -22.61 -5.82 -23.46
N LYS A 33 -21.83 -6.90 -23.66
CA LYS A 33 -20.48 -6.98 -23.10
C LYS A 33 -19.73 -5.71 -23.53
N ARG A 34 -19.22 -4.97 -22.54
CA ARG A 34 -18.30 -3.82 -22.66
C ARG A 34 -17.53 -3.81 -23.98
N LYS A 35 -17.96 -2.96 -24.93
CA LYS A 35 -17.35 -2.81 -26.26
C LYS A 35 -16.36 -1.64 -26.32
N GLU A 36 -16.43 -0.72 -25.35
CA GLU A 36 -15.65 0.54 -25.36
C GLU A 36 -14.14 0.33 -25.24
N SER A 37 -13.67 -0.65 -24.46
CA SER A 37 -12.22 -0.94 -24.36
C SER A 37 -11.64 -1.45 -25.69
N SER A 38 -12.45 -2.07 -26.54
CA SER A 38 -12.00 -2.63 -27.82
C SER A 38 -11.81 -1.55 -28.88
N ASP A 39 -12.61 -0.48 -28.85
CA ASP A 39 -12.63 0.51 -29.93
C ASP A 39 -11.47 1.50 -29.82
N LEU A 40 -11.00 1.82 -28.61
CA LEU A 40 -9.77 2.57 -28.39
C LEU A 40 -8.53 1.79 -28.88
N LEU A 41 -8.41 0.51 -28.50
CA LEU A 41 -7.30 -0.34 -28.93
C LEU A 41 -7.26 -0.53 -30.46
N LYS A 42 -8.43 -0.66 -31.10
CA LYS A 42 -8.55 -0.74 -32.56
C LYS A 42 -8.15 0.57 -33.25
N LYS A 43 -8.46 1.73 -32.66
CA LYS A 43 -8.15 3.06 -33.22
C LYS A 43 -6.64 3.34 -33.25
N PHE A 44 -5.87 2.77 -32.32
CA PHE A 44 -4.42 3.01 -32.20
C PHE A 44 -3.52 1.89 -32.75
N LYS A 45 -4.06 0.78 -33.28
CA LYS A 45 -3.28 -0.40 -33.75
C LYS A 45 -2.22 -0.90 -32.74
N CYS A 46 -2.41 -0.65 -31.44
CA CYS A 46 -1.47 -1.06 -30.40
C CYS A 46 -1.94 -2.35 -29.72
N LYS A 47 -1.01 -3.28 -29.48
CA LYS A 47 -1.28 -4.52 -28.73
C LYS A 47 -1.48 -4.27 -27.23
N TYR A 48 -0.94 -3.16 -26.72
CA TYR A 48 -1.04 -2.71 -25.34
C TYR A 48 -1.12 -1.17 -25.31
N PHE A 49 -1.95 -0.63 -24.41
CA PHE A 49 -2.09 0.83 -24.19
C PHE A 49 -1.70 1.12 -22.74
N TYR A 50 -0.79 2.08 -22.54
CA TYR A 50 -0.34 2.53 -21.22
C TYR A 50 -0.78 3.99 -21.04
N ILE A 51 -1.52 4.26 -19.97
CA ILE A 51 -1.85 5.62 -19.56
C ILE A 51 -0.76 6.08 -18.61
N ASP A 52 -0.03 7.11 -19.01
CA ASP A 52 1.04 7.66 -18.19
C ASP A 52 0.48 8.43 -16.99
N LYS A 53 0.67 7.85 -15.81
CA LYS A 53 0.26 8.41 -14.51
C LYS A 53 1.44 8.79 -13.64
N SER A 54 2.63 8.95 -14.24
CA SER A 54 3.87 9.21 -13.52
C SER A 54 3.88 10.50 -12.72
N LEU A 55 3.01 11.48 -13.06
CA LEU A 55 2.83 12.68 -12.23
C LEU A 55 2.31 12.38 -10.81
N LEU A 56 1.76 11.17 -10.56
CA LEU A 56 1.46 10.71 -9.21
C LEU A 56 2.70 10.77 -8.31
N ILE A 57 3.90 10.58 -8.86
CA ILE A 57 5.17 10.68 -8.11
C ILE A 57 5.34 12.09 -7.55
N LYS A 58 5.13 13.11 -8.40
CA LYS A 58 5.21 14.51 -8.00
C LYS A 58 4.14 14.83 -6.96
N GLU A 59 2.88 14.47 -7.23
CA GLU A 59 1.78 14.69 -6.29
C GLU A 59 2.02 14.00 -4.95
N PHE A 60 2.55 12.78 -4.97
CA PHE A 60 2.93 12.07 -3.77
C PHE A 60 4.06 12.76 -3.03
N LEU A 61 5.07 13.33 -3.70
CA LEU A 61 6.19 14.04 -3.06
C LEU A 61 5.80 15.41 -2.51
N GLN A 62 4.95 16.16 -3.22
CA GLN A 62 4.53 17.51 -2.85
C GLN A 62 3.41 17.54 -1.80
N ASP A 63 2.78 16.40 -1.51
CA ASP A 63 1.79 16.34 -0.45
C ASP A 63 2.38 16.70 0.92
N GLY A 64 1.77 17.63 1.67
CA GLY A 64 2.20 17.93 3.04
C GLY A 64 1.99 16.74 3.99
N SER A 65 1.14 15.80 3.58
CA SER A 65 0.83 14.56 4.27
C SER A 65 2.01 13.60 4.31
N LYS A 66 2.42 13.18 5.51
CA LYS A 66 3.39 12.06 5.65
C LYS A 66 2.78 10.72 5.22
N ILE A 67 1.48 10.55 5.39
CA ILE A 67 0.76 9.31 5.12
C ILE A 67 -0.44 9.62 4.25
N VAL A 68 -0.43 9.15 3.01
CA VAL A 68 -1.51 9.30 2.02
C VAL A 68 -2.29 7.99 1.96
N CYS A 69 -3.62 8.05 2.07
CA CYS A 69 -4.49 6.88 2.03
C CYS A 69 -5.55 7.03 0.94
N ILE A 70 -5.59 6.09 0.00
CA ILE A 70 -6.55 6.09 -1.11
C ILE A 70 -7.45 4.88 -1.05
N THR A 71 -8.76 5.13 -0.99
CA THR A 71 -9.80 4.11 -0.98
C THR A 71 -10.60 4.19 -2.28
N ARG A 72 -10.50 3.14 -3.09
CA ARG A 72 -11.24 3.00 -4.35
C ARG A 72 -11.60 1.55 -4.56
N PRO A 73 -12.70 1.21 -5.27
CA PRO A 73 -12.99 -0.18 -5.60
C PRO A 73 -11.86 -0.88 -6.35
N SER A 74 -11.91 -2.21 -6.42
CA SER A 74 -10.98 -3.02 -7.22
C SER A 74 -11.00 -2.60 -8.70
N GLY A 75 -9.85 -2.65 -9.36
CA GLY A 75 -9.71 -2.31 -10.79
C GLY A 75 -9.38 -0.85 -11.10
N TYR A 76 -9.29 0.03 -10.10
CA TYR A 76 -8.98 1.46 -10.26
C TYR A 76 -7.46 1.76 -10.30
N GLY A 77 -6.63 0.78 -10.70
CA GLY A 77 -5.18 0.97 -10.88
C GLY A 77 -4.36 1.14 -9.59
N LYS A 78 -4.93 0.83 -8.41
CA LYS A 78 -4.25 0.98 -7.10
C LYS A 78 -2.89 0.27 -7.04
N THR A 79 -2.90 -1.04 -7.24
CA THR A 79 -1.69 -1.87 -7.27
C THR A 79 -0.69 -1.43 -8.35
N THR A 80 -1.18 -1.06 -9.54
CA THR A 80 -0.34 -0.57 -10.64
C THR A 80 0.38 0.74 -10.25
N ASN A 81 -0.34 1.67 -9.63
CA ASN A 81 0.22 2.95 -9.19
C ASN A 81 1.23 2.75 -8.04
N LEU A 82 0.92 1.93 -7.04
CA LEU A 82 1.88 1.61 -5.97
C LEU A 82 3.12 0.89 -6.51
N THR A 83 2.94 0.00 -7.48
CA THR A 83 4.06 -0.67 -8.17
C THR A 83 4.93 0.36 -8.89
N MET A 84 4.33 1.31 -9.62
CA MET A 84 5.07 2.40 -10.26
C MET A 84 5.86 3.23 -9.23
N LEU A 85 5.26 3.61 -8.10
CA LEU A 85 5.96 4.32 -7.02
C LEU A 85 7.14 3.50 -6.50
N ARG A 86 6.94 2.20 -6.28
CA ARG A 86 7.99 1.27 -5.88
C ARG A 86 9.14 1.29 -6.88
N TYR A 87 8.87 1.04 -8.17
CA TYR A 87 9.89 1.03 -9.22
C TYR A 87 10.63 2.37 -9.35
N PHE A 88 9.94 3.49 -9.07
CA PHE A 88 10.56 4.80 -9.11
C PHE A 88 11.51 5.01 -7.93
N PHE A 89 11.08 4.75 -6.69
CA PHE A 89 11.85 5.12 -5.51
C PHE A 89 12.84 4.06 -5.03
N GLU A 90 12.54 2.78 -5.25
CA GLU A 90 13.26 1.65 -4.65
C GLU A 90 14.72 1.62 -5.09
N MET A 91 15.60 1.78 -4.11
CA MET A 91 17.02 1.58 -4.31
C MET A 91 17.35 0.10 -4.46
N ASN A 92 18.42 -0.20 -5.18
CA ASN A 92 19.00 -1.53 -5.09
C ASN A 92 19.61 -1.72 -3.68
N TYR A 93 19.45 -2.91 -3.11
CA TYR A 93 19.96 -3.25 -1.78
C TYR A 93 21.34 -3.96 -1.82
N GLU A 94 21.81 -4.34 -3.01
CA GLU A 94 23.10 -4.97 -3.28
C GLU A 94 24.16 -3.90 -3.57
N ASN A 95 25.26 -3.89 -2.80
CA ASN A 95 26.40 -2.96 -2.93
C ASN A 95 26.01 -1.49 -3.22
N ILE A 96 25.93 -0.67 -2.16
CA ILE A 96 25.50 0.74 -2.24
C ILE A 96 26.26 1.57 -3.30
N LYS A 97 27.52 1.23 -3.61
CA LYS A 97 28.29 1.91 -4.67
C LYS A 97 27.87 1.53 -6.09
N GLU A 98 27.45 0.28 -6.31
CA GLU A 98 26.90 -0.18 -7.60
C GLU A 98 25.47 0.31 -7.83
N ASN A 99 24.76 0.69 -6.76
CA ASN A 99 23.42 1.26 -6.85
C ASN A 99 23.37 2.50 -7.75
N GLU A 100 24.37 3.38 -7.71
CA GLU A 100 24.37 4.57 -8.57
C GLU A 100 24.35 4.18 -10.06
N PHE A 101 25.08 3.13 -10.44
CA PHE A 101 25.10 2.60 -11.81
C PHE A 101 23.80 1.87 -12.18
N GLN A 102 23.23 1.07 -11.28
CA GLN A 102 21.96 0.40 -11.55
C GLN A 102 20.77 1.36 -11.57
N ASN A 103 20.79 2.39 -10.73
CA ASN A 103 19.81 3.47 -10.74
C ASN A 103 19.82 4.19 -12.10
N LEU A 104 21.00 4.39 -12.71
CA LEU A 104 21.13 4.90 -14.08
C LEU A 104 20.46 3.99 -15.12
N GLN A 105 20.47 2.66 -14.94
CA GLN A 105 19.76 1.76 -15.86
C GLN A 105 18.23 1.85 -15.68
N ASN A 106 17.76 2.00 -14.45
CA ASN A 106 16.33 2.15 -14.17
C ASN A 106 15.76 3.50 -14.62
N LYS A 107 16.59 4.54 -14.80
CA LYS A 107 16.17 5.85 -15.36
C LYS A 107 15.44 5.69 -16.70
N LYS A 108 15.87 4.76 -17.54
CA LYS A 108 15.27 4.45 -18.85
C LYS A 108 13.77 4.17 -18.80
N TYR A 109 13.27 3.62 -17.69
CA TYR A 109 11.83 3.34 -17.54
C TYR A 109 10.97 4.61 -17.36
N PHE A 110 11.58 5.72 -16.93
CA PHE A 110 10.88 6.98 -16.62
C PHE A 110 11.29 8.15 -17.51
N GLU A 111 12.39 8.06 -18.26
CA GLU A 111 12.93 9.14 -19.12
C GLU A 111 11.92 9.72 -20.12
N ASN A 112 10.99 8.90 -20.63
CA ASN A 112 9.99 9.33 -21.61
C ASN A 112 8.59 9.59 -21.01
N LEU A 113 8.46 9.53 -19.69
CA LEU A 113 7.20 9.75 -18.99
C LEU A 113 7.05 11.21 -18.56
N LEU A 114 5.83 11.65 -18.24
CA LEU A 114 5.54 13.02 -17.81
C LEU A 114 6.42 13.47 -16.64
N ILE A 115 6.71 12.59 -15.68
CA ILE A 115 7.57 12.90 -14.52
C ILE A 115 9.00 13.32 -14.92
N SER A 116 9.52 12.91 -16.09
CA SER A 116 10.87 13.30 -16.51
C SER A 116 11.00 14.78 -16.87
N LYS A 117 9.87 15.43 -17.13
CA LYS A 117 9.79 16.86 -17.45
C LYS A 117 9.72 17.73 -16.19
N GLU A 118 9.45 17.14 -15.04
CA GLU A 118 9.29 17.85 -13.78
C GLU A 118 10.65 18.13 -13.10
N LYS A 119 10.75 19.30 -12.46
CA LYS A 119 11.96 19.77 -11.77
C LYS A 119 11.65 20.38 -10.39
N GLU A 120 12.63 20.31 -9.50
CA GLU A 120 12.65 20.96 -8.19
C GLU A 120 14.08 21.44 -7.89
N ASP A 121 14.25 22.74 -7.59
CA ASP A 121 15.56 23.38 -7.31
C ASP A 121 16.65 23.04 -8.35
N ASP A 122 16.34 23.29 -9.63
CA ASP A 122 17.18 23.02 -10.81
C ASP A 122 17.51 21.54 -11.10
N GLN A 123 17.08 20.60 -10.27
CA GLN A 123 17.24 19.16 -10.49
C GLN A 123 15.95 18.53 -11.04
N THR A 124 16.08 17.52 -11.90
CA THR A 124 14.92 16.73 -12.31
C THR A 124 14.44 15.85 -11.15
N TYR A 125 13.16 15.49 -11.15
CA TYR A 125 12.64 14.53 -10.17
C TYR A 125 13.36 13.17 -10.24
N LEU A 126 13.76 12.73 -11.43
CA LEU A 126 14.53 11.49 -11.62
C LEU A 126 15.89 11.60 -10.94
N ASP A 127 16.61 12.71 -11.16
CA ASP A 127 17.92 12.92 -10.55
C ASP A 127 17.83 13.05 -9.04
N LYS A 128 16.77 13.66 -8.52
CA LYS A 128 16.61 13.92 -7.09
C LYS A 128 16.17 12.67 -6.31
N TYR A 129 15.23 11.88 -6.84
CA TYR A 129 14.52 10.86 -6.06
C TYR A 129 14.63 9.42 -6.56
N GLN A 130 14.89 9.19 -7.85
CA GLN A 130 14.75 7.86 -8.43
C GLN A 130 15.80 6.88 -7.90
N GLY A 131 15.35 5.71 -7.42
CA GLY A 131 16.20 4.65 -6.89
C GLY A 131 16.98 5.03 -5.63
N LYS A 132 16.55 6.06 -4.90
CA LYS A 132 17.31 6.61 -3.77
C LYS A 132 16.80 6.22 -2.40
N TYR A 133 15.66 5.55 -2.29
CA TYR A 133 15.02 5.25 -1.01
C TYR A 133 14.92 3.75 -0.80
N PRO A 134 15.14 3.25 0.43
CA PRO A 134 14.63 1.94 0.79
C PRO A 134 13.11 1.98 0.74
N VAL A 135 12.51 0.99 0.09
CA VAL A 135 11.06 0.87 -0.04
C VAL A 135 10.59 -0.40 0.64
N ILE A 136 9.61 -0.28 1.53
CA ILE A 136 8.88 -1.42 2.06
C ILE A 136 7.56 -1.52 1.32
N TYR A 137 7.36 -2.63 0.60
CA TYR A 137 6.11 -2.92 -0.10
C TYR A 137 5.37 -4.07 0.57
N ILE A 138 4.17 -3.78 1.07
CA ILE A 138 3.28 -4.73 1.74
C ILE A 138 2.02 -4.87 0.89
N ASP A 139 1.69 -6.09 0.47
CA ASP A 139 0.44 -6.40 -0.22
C ASP A 139 -0.34 -7.49 0.51
N PHE A 140 -1.50 -7.13 1.06
CA PHE A 140 -2.36 -8.04 1.79
C PHE A 140 -3.29 -8.89 0.91
N SER A 141 -3.35 -8.67 -0.40
CA SER A 141 -4.24 -9.44 -1.28
C SER A 141 -3.74 -10.87 -1.55
N SER A 142 -2.44 -11.04 -1.69
CA SER A 142 -1.82 -12.29 -2.15
C SER A 142 -0.97 -12.97 -1.07
N ALA A 143 -0.40 -12.19 -0.15
CA ALA A 143 0.63 -12.67 0.77
C ALA A 143 0.12 -13.11 2.14
N PHE A 144 -1.09 -12.70 2.54
CA PHE A 144 -1.69 -12.99 3.84
C PHE A 144 -3.08 -13.60 3.68
N LYS A 145 -3.40 -14.61 4.50
CA LYS A 145 -4.67 -15.34 4.48
C LYS A 145 -5.32 -15.37 5.85
N ILE A 146 -6.63 -15.15 5.87
CA ILE A 146 -7.47 -15.39 7.05
C ILE A 146 -7.78 -16.88 7.12
N GLU A 147 -7.52 -17.48 8.28
CA GLU A 147 -7.73 -18.90 8.54
C GLU A 147 -9.00 -19.13 9.39
N LYS A 148 -9.29 -20.40 9.72
CA LYS A 148 -10.51 -20.78 10.44
C LYS A 148 -10.55 -20.32 11.90
N THR A 149 -9.41 -20.10 12.54
CA THR A 149 -9.30 -19.65 13.93
C THR A 149 -8.35 -18.46 14.06
N PHE A 150 -8.39 -17.79 15.21
CA PHE A 150 -7.49 -16.69 15.51
C PHE A 150 -6.03 -17.14 15.49
N GLU A 151 -5.72 -18.25 16.15
CA GLU A 151 -4.36 -18.80 16.26
C GLU A 151 -3.80 -19.15 14.88
N ALA A 152 -4.59 -19.82 14.04
CA ALA A 152 -4.18 -20.14 12.68
C ALA A 152 -3.97 -18.87 11.83
N THR A 153 -4.80 -17.84 12.04
CA THR A 153 -4.66 -16.55 11.36
C THR A 153 -3.39 -15.82 11.82
N ILE A 154 -3.05 -15.89 13.10
CA ILE A 154 -1.79 -15.36 13.64
C ILE A 154 -0.58 -16.10 13.03
N GLU A 155 -0.61 -17.43 12.94
CA GLU A 155 0.48 -18.19 12.29
C GLU A 155 0.62 -17.85 10.80
N SER A 156 -0.49 -17.62 10.10
CA SER A 156 -0.48 -17.07 8.73
C SER A 156 0.18 -15.68 8.68
N PHE A 157 -0.10 -14.80 9.64
CA PHE A 157 0.52 -13.48 9.76
C PHE A 157 2.02 -13.57 10.08
N LYS A 158 2.45 -14.50 10.95
CA LYS A 158 3.87 -14.79 11.20
C LYS A 158 4.58 -15.22 9.93
N SER A 159 3.96 -16.11 9.14
CA SER A 159 4.51 -16.54 7.85
C SER A 159 4.63 -15.38 6.85
N PHE A 160 3.65 -14.47 6.84
CA PHE A 160 3.68 -13.24 6.05
C PHE A 160 4.88 -12.35 6.46
N ILE A 161 5.05 -12.05 7.75
CA ILE A 161 6.17 -11.24 8.26
C ILE A 161 7.52 -11.90 7.99
N LYS A 162 7.63 -13.21 8.20
CA LYS A 162 8.85 -13.97 7.87
C LYS A 162 9.25 -13.81 6.41
N LYS A 163 8.29 -13.88 5.48
CA LYS A 163 8.55 -13.67 4.04
C LYS A 163 8.99 -12.23 3.77
N LEU A 164 8.38 -11.26 4.44
CA LEU A 164 8.76 -9.85 4.33
C LEU A 164 10.21 -9.62 4.79
N PHE A 165 10.65 -10.16 5.92
CA PHE A 165 12.05 -10.05 6.34
C PHE A 165 13.02 -10.79 5.41
N ARG A 166 12.58 -11.92 4.83
CA ARG A 166 13.38 -12.69 3.87
C ARG A 166 13.56 -11.99 2.53
N SER A 167 12.71 -11.04 2.12
CA SER A 167 12.95 -10.25 0.91
C SER A 167 14.21 -9.36 1.03
N TYR A 168 14.66 -9.12 2.26
CA TYR A 168 15.86 -8.35 2.57
C TYR A 168 17.04 -9.23 3.03
N LYS A 169 17.05 -10.53 2.69
CA LYS A 169 18.10 -11.47 3.13
C LYS A 169 19.53 -11.11 2.71
N ASN A 170 19.69 -10.32 1.63
CA ASN A 170 21.00 -9.97 1.09
C ASN A 170 21.53 -8.63 1.63
N ILE A 171 20.82 -7.95 2.53
CA ILE A 171 21.27 -6.64 3.04
C ILE A 171 22.39 -6.81 4.06
N ASN A 172 23.32 -5.85 4.07
CA ASN A 172 24.39 -5.83 5.06
C ASN A 172 23.91 -5.19 6.36
N LEU A 173 23.75 -6.00 7.40
CA LEU A 173 23.26 -5.57 8.72
C LEU A 173 24.35 -4.93 9.61
N LYS A 174 25.54 -4.61 9.11
CA LYS A 174 26.68 -4.16 9.94
C LYS A 174 26.34 -3.00 10.90
N ASN A 175 25.48 -2.08 10.48
CA ASN A 175 25.06 -0.90 11.24
C ASN A 175 24.08 -1.20 12.38
N LEU A 176 23.53 -2.40 12.45
CA LEU A 176 22.70 -2.85 13.56
C LEU A 176 23.58 -3.32 14.72
N ASP A 177 23.14 -3.08 15.95
CA ASP A 177 23.79 -3.66 17.12
C ASP A 177 23.55 -5.17 17.21
N LYS A 178 24.14 -5.82 18.22
CA LYS A 178 24.03 -7.28 18.38
C LYS A 178 22.59 -7.73 18.59
N TYR A 179 21.82 -6.98 19.37
CA TYR A 179 20.44 -7.33 19.71
C TYR A 179 19.53 -7.19 18.49
N ASP A 180 19.63 -6.08 17.77
CA ASP A 180 18.86 -5.84 16.54
C ASP A 180 19.18 -6.90 15.46
N LYS A 181 20.43 -7.36 15.35
CA LYS A 181 20.79 -8.46 14.44
C LYS A 181 20.11 -9.77 14.81
N GLU A 182 20.15 -10.12 16.09
CA GLU A 182 19.49 -11.34 16.60
C GLU A 182 17.97 -11.29 16.37
N GLN A 183 17.33 -10.15 16.66
CA GLN A 183 15.90 -9.97 16.41
C GLN A 183 15.54 -10.05 14.92
N TRP A 184 16.39 -9.49 14.04
CA TRP A 184 16.22 -9.63 12.61
C TRP A 184 16.28 -11.10 12.15
N GLU A 185 17.27 -11.86 12.63
CA GLU A 185 17.42 -13.29 12.34
C GLU A 185 16.24 -14.12 12.86
N ASN A 186 15.72 -13.77 14.04
CA ASN A 186 14.52 -14.35 14.63
C ASN A 186 13.30 -14.14 13.71
N PHE A 187 13.10 -12.93 13.19
CA PHE A 187 12.05 -12.65 12.21
C PHE A 187 12.22 -13.44 10.91
N GLN A 188 13.44 -13.55 10.38
CA GLN A 188 13.73 -14.36 9.19
C GLN A 188 13.50 -15.86 9.39
N SER A 189 13.67 -16.33 10.63
CA SER A 189 13.52 -17.73 11.03
C SER A 189 12.07 -18.08 11.37
N GLY A 190 11.25 -17.10 11.77
CA GLY A 190 9.89 -17.33 12.26
C GLY A 190 9.80 -17.56 13.76
N ILE A 191 10.84 -17.21 14.51
CA ILE A 191 10.98 -17.49 15.94
C ILE A 191 10.72 -16.19 16.70
N PHE A 192 9.45 -15.86 16.90
CA PHE A 192 9.04 -14.64 17.61
C PHE A 192 7.64 -14.78 18.22
N SER A 193 7.44 -14.06 19.31
CA SER A 193 6.22 -14.00 20.10
C SER A 193 5.13 -13.18 19.42
N LEU A 194 3.92 -13.24 19.96
CA LEU A 194 2.81 -12.37 19.54
C LEU A 194 3.10 -10.89 19.83
N TYR A 195 3.89 -10.59 20.86
CA TYR A 195 4.31 -9.23 21.19
C TYR A 195 5.23 -8.67 20.10
N GLU A 196 6.31 -9.38 19.79
CA GLU A 196 7.26 -9.00 18.74
C GLU A 196 6.58 -8.93 17.36
N LEU A 197 5.57 -9.79 17.12
CA LEU A 197 4.78 -9.73 15.90
C LEU A 197 4.02 -8.41 15.73
N LYS A 198 3.59 -7.76 16.82
CA LYS A 198 2.95 -6.43 16.76
C LYS A 198 3.95 -5.32 16.46
N GLU A 199 5.22 -5.51 16.75
CA GLU A 199 6.30 -4.54 16.50
C GLU A 199 7.07 -4.84 15.21
N SER A 200 6.72 -5.91 14.48
CA SER A 200 7.55 -6.42 13.39
C SER A 200 7.73 -5.42 12.24
N ILE A 201 6.70 -4.65 11.91
CA ILE A 201 6.77 -3.66 10.81
C ILE A 201 7.55 -2.41 11.25
N SER A 202 7.36 -1.94 12.49
CA SER A 202 8.10 -0.80 13.03
C SER A 202 9.59 -1.15 13.14
N PHE A 203 9.90 -2.32 13.67
CA PHE A 203 11.26 -2.86 13.74
C PHE A 203 11.91 -2.96 12.35
N LEU A 204 11.21 -3.52 11.35
CA LEU A 204 11.72 -3.59 9.97
C LEU A 204 12.09 -2.20 9.43
N CYS A 205 11.21 -1.21 9.60
CA CYS A 205 11.46 0.16 9.15
C CYS A 205 12.68 0.76 9.85
N LEU A 206 12.76 0.63 11.18
CA LEU A 206 13.87 1.11 11.99
C LEU A 206 15.20 0.47 11.58
N SER A 207 15.23 -0.85 11.42
CA SER A 207 16.42 -1.58 11.01
C SER A 207 16.90 -1.12 9.63
N LEU A 208 16.01 -1.01 8.65
CA LEU A 208 16.37 -0.54 7.30
C LEU A 208 16.85 0.93 7.34
N ASN A 209 16.23 1.77 8.17
CA ASN A 209 16.65 3.15 8.35
C ASN A 209 18.08 3.23 8.91
N LYS A 210 18.42 2.44 9.93
CA LYS A 210 19.78 2.35 10.49
C LYS A 210 20.79 1.79 9.49
N VAL A 211 20.41 0.75 8.74
CA VAL A 211 21.27 0.08 7.75
C VAL A 211 21.64 1.02 6.61
N PHE A 212 20.66 1.72 6.05
CA PHE A 212 20.88 2.57 4.88
C PHE A 212 21.14 4.04 5.23
N ASN A 213 20.98 4.43 6.50
CA ASN A 213 21.01 5.81 6.97
C ASN A 213 20.08 6.71 6.13
N LYS A 214 18.89 6.20 5.82
CA LYS A 214 17.90 6.85 4.96
C LYS A 214 16.50 6.60 5.46
N GLN A 215 15.66 7.61 5.33
CA GLN A 215 14.23 7.44 5.61
C GLN A 215 13.58 6.51 4.57
N ILE A 216 12.53 5.82 4.99
CA ILE A 216 11.88 4.73 4.27
C ILE A 216 10.61 5.22 3.58
N ILE A 217 10.37 4.76 2.35
CA ILE A 217 9.05 4.88 1.73
C ILE A 217 8.26 3.58 2.00
N SER A 218 7.10 3.69 2.63
CA SER A 218 6.23 2.56 2.94
C SER A 218 5.02 2.54 1.99
N LEU A 219 4.84 1.46 1.26
CA LEU A 219 3.77 1.28 0.29
C LEU A 219 2.93 0.09 0.73
N ILE A 220 1.67 0.33 1.11
CA ILE A 220 0.79 -0.67 1.70
C ILE A 220 -0.45 -0.83 0.83
N ASP A 221 -0.53 -1.93 0.08
CA ASP A 221 -1.66 -2.26 -0.76
C ASP A 221 -2.68 -3.18 -0.05
N ASN A 222 -3.95 -2.99 -0.41
CA ASN A 222 -5.10 -3.73 0.11
C ASN A 222 -5.16 -3.77 1.65
N TYR A 223 -4.82 -2.65 2.29
CA TYR A 223 -4.71 -2.48 3.74
C TYR A 223 -5.95 -2.96 4.51
N ASP A 224 -7.12 -2.82 3.93
CA ASP A 224 -8.40 -3.16 4.53
C ASP A 224 -8.80 -4.63 4.36
N SER A 225 -8.22 -5.33 3.38
CA SER A 225 -8.53 -6.73 3.05
C SER A 225 -8.48 -7.67 4.27
N PRO A 226 -7.44 -7.64 5.15
CA PRO A 226 -7.39 -8.47 6.36
C PRO A 226 -8.62 -8.31 7.28
N ILE A 227 -9.04 -7.07 7.50
CA ILE A 227 -10.18 -6.77 8.37
C ILE A 227 -11.49 -7.18 7.68
N LEU A 228 -11.62 -6.91 6.37
CA LEU A 228 -12.81 -7.28 5.62
C LEU A 228 -13.01 -8.79 5.52
N ASN A 229 -11.93 -9.54 5.42
CA ASN A 229 -11.99 -11.00 5.37
C ASN A 229 -12.26 -11.65 6.73
N THR A 230 -12.15 -10.91 7.84
CA THR A 230 -12.46 -11.43 9.19
C THR A 230 -13.86 -11.06 9.70
N VAL A 231 -14.65 -10.22 9.01
CA VAL A 231 -15.92 -9.69 9.55
C VAL A 231 -16.95 -10.74 9.97
N ASN A 232 -16.94 -11.91 9.32
CA ASN A 232 -17.88 -13.00 9.60
C ASN A 232 -17.29 -14.09 10.50
N THR A 233 -16.13 -13.85 11.13
CA THR A 233 -15.50 -14.83 12.02
C THR A 233 -15.81 -14.51 13.49
N SER A 234 -15.84 -15.54 14.33
CA SER A 234 -16.02 -15.39 15.79
C SER A 234 -14.91 -14.59 16.46
N PHE A 235 -13.73 -14.52 15.83
CA PHE A 235 -12.53 -13.86 16.33
C PHE A 235 -12.28 -12.47 15.72
N TYR A 236 -13.25 -11.90 14.98
CA TYR A 236 -13.12 -10.58 14.35
C TYR A 236 -12.56 -9.51 15.29
N ASN A 237 -13.15 -9.35 16.49
CA ASN A 237 -12.75 -8.30 17.43
C ASN A 237 -11.32 -8.48 17.93
N GLU A 238 -10.91 -9.71 18.17
CA GLU A 238 -9.56 -10.05 18.64
C GLU A 238 -8.52 -9.78 17.55
N PHE A 239 -8.80 -10.22 16.32
CA PHE A 239 -7.94 -9.94 15.17
C PHE A 239 -7.88 -8.45 14.84
N PHE A 240 -9.02 -7.75 14.87
CA PHE A 240 -9.06 -6.31 14.64
C PHE A 240 -8.18 -5.56 15.64
N LYS A 241 -8.21 -5.94 16.93
CA LYS A 241 -7.32 -5.36 17.95
C LYS A 241 -5.85 -5.65 17.64
N PHE A 242 -5.50 -6.90 17.32
CA PHE A 242 -4.13 -7.25 16.95
C PHE A 242 -3.63 -6.46 15.73
N TYR A 243 -4.40 -6.47 14.64
CA TYR A 243 -4.06 -5.78 13.40
C TYR A 243 -3.95 -4.26 13.61
N LYS A 244 -4.84 -3.72 14.45
CA LYS A 244 -4.78 -2.32 14.87
C LYS A 244 -3.46 -1.99 15.54
N ASP A 245 -3.06 -2.79 16.53
CA ASP A 245 -1.84 -2.58 17.29
C ASP A 245 -0.60 -2.56 16.40
N VAL A 246 -0.52 -3.46 15.38
CA VAL A 246 0.61 -3.53 14.44
C VAL A 246 0.90 -2.18 13.76
N PHE A 247 -0.11 -1.57 13.18
CA PHE A 247 0.05 -0.31 12.46
C PHE A 247 0.12 0.90 13.38
N LEU A 248 -0.59 0.84 14.53
CA LEU A 248 -0.48 1.87 15.56
C LEU A 248 0.95 1.98 16.07
N ASN A 249 1.61 0.85 16.36
CA ASN A 249 3.00 0.81 16.78
C ASN A 249 3.92 1.37 15.70
N THR A 250 3.74 0.94 14.45
CA THR A 250 4.46 1.48 13.28
C THR A 250 4.39 3.01 13.24
N PHE A 251 3.20 3.59 13.13
CA PHE A 251 3.09 5.04 12.95
C PHE A 251 3.40 5.85 14.22
N LYS A 252 3.23 5.29 15.42
CA LYS A 252 3.64 5.97 16.67
C LYS A 252 5.14 6.00 16.83
N GLU A 253 5.85 4.90 16.62
CA GLU A 253 7.31 4.86 16.74
C GLU A 253 7.99 5.82 15.76
N ASP A 254 7.44 6.00 14.56
CA ASP A 254 7.95 6.97 13.59
C ASP A 254 7.88 8.42 14.09
N LYS A 255 6.97 8.76 15.01
CA LYS A 255 6.93 10.10 15.65
C LYS A 255 8.16 10.36 16.53
N TYR A 256 8.79 9.31 17.04
CA TYR A 256 9.96 9.40 17.91
C TYR A 256 11.27 9.20 17.15
N TYR A 257 11.30 8.26 16.20
CA TYR A 257 12.51 7.85 15.51
C TYR A 257 12.64 8.41 14.09
N HIS A 258 11.58 9.00 13.53
CA HIS A 258 11.56 9.68 12.24
C HIS A 258 12.10 8.84 11.06
N TYR A 259 11.83 7.53 11.07
CA TYR A 259 12.36 6.59 10.07
C TYR A 259 11.58 6.60 8.75
N LEU A 260 10.31 7.01 8.70
CA LEU A 260 9.53 7.12 7.47
C LEU A 260 9.82 8.45 6.78
N PHE A 261 10.01 8.41 5.47
CA PHE A 261 9.95 9.58 4.59
C PHE A 261 8.49 9.87 4.25
N LYS A 262 7.81 8.85 3.70
CA LYS A 262 6.41 8.94 3.29
C LYS A 262 5.75 7.56 3.21
N THR A 263 4.44 7.51 3.41
CA THR A 263 3.64 6.28 3.30
C THR A 263 2.50 6.46 2.31
N PHE A 264 2.28 5.48 1.44
CA PHE A 264 1.11 5.41 0.57
C PHE A 264 0.32 4.14 0.90
N ILE A 265 -0.95 4.30 1.26
CA ILE A 265 -1.86 3.21 1.63
C ILE A 265 -2.98 3.13 0.61
N THR A 266 -3.33 1.92 0.18
CA THR A 266 -4.51 1.66 -0.66
C THR A 266 -5.46 0.64 -0.04
N GLY A 267 -6.76 0.86 -0.26
CA GLY A 267 -7.83 -0.04 0.18
C GLY A 267 -9.07 0.07 -0.70
N ASN A 268 -10.07 -0.78 -0.43
CA ASN A 268 -11.35 -0.80 -1.13
C ASN A 268 -12.45 0.00 -0.43
N LEU A 269 -12.44 0.00 0.89
CA LEU A 269 -13.40 0.68 1.73
C LEU A 269 -12.70 1.75 2.55
N ASN A 270 -13.44 2.81 2.87
CA ASN A 270 -13.10 3.70 3.97
C ASN A 270 -13.19 2.88 5.26
N VAL A 271 -12.10 2.21 5.63
CA VAL A 271 -11.95 1.66 6.97
C VAL A 271 -12.06 2.86 7.91
N ASN A 272 -13.05 2.81 8.79
CA ASN A 272 -13.54 3.89 9.64
C ASN A 272 -12.55 5.05 9.83
N GLU A 273 -13.00 6.25 9.49
CA GLU A 273 -12.39 7.54 9.83
C GLU A 273 -11.89 7.56 11.30
N TYR A 274 -12.59 6.85 12.20
CA TYR A 274 -12.18 6.62 13.59
C TYR A 274 -10.79 5.96 13.76
N TYR A 275 -10.43 4.96 12.95
CA TYR A 275 -9.12 4.27 13.01
C TYR A 275 -7.99 5.22 12.62
N PHE A 276 -8.19 5.98 11.54
CA PHE A 276 -7.22 6.96 11.10
C PHE A 276 -7.16 8.17 12.07
N ASN A 277 -8.26 8.50 12.77
CA ASN A 277 -8.33 9.61 13.72
C ASN A 277 -7.46 9.36 14.95
N GLU A 278 -7.48 8.15 15.51
CA GLU A 278 -6.64 7.82 16.67
C GLU A 278 -5.13 7.84 16.37
N ILE A 279 -4.72 7.71 15.12
CA ILE A 279 -3.31 7.70 14.71
C ILE A 279 -2.84 9.11 14.31
N ASN A 280 -3.72 10.12 14.31
CA ASN A 280 -3.54 11.43 13.66
C ASN A 280 -3.22 11.28 12.17
N LEU A 281 -3.84 10.31 11.49
CA LEU A 281 -3.75 10.14 10.04
C LEU A 281 -4.74 11.07 9.29
N ILE A 282 -5.77 11.62 9.96
CA ILE A 282 -6.69 12.64 9.39
C ILE A 282 -6.02 14.01 9.44
N ASN A 283 -4.99 14.19 8.63
CA ASN A 283 -4.87 15.45 7.90
C ASN A 283 -4.78 15.21 6.39
N ASN A 284 -4.95 13.96 5.94
CA ASN A 284 -4.41 13.53 4.66
C ASN A 284 -5.48 12.77 3.86
N SER A 285 -6.18 13.54 3.00
CA SER A 285 -7.14 13.16 1.94
C SER A 285 -7.71 11.73 1.94
N ILE A 286 -8.64 11.44 2.85
CA ILE A 286 -9.65 10.40 2.57
C ILE A 286 -10.55 10.97 1.46
N ILE A 287 -10.14 10.73 0.21
CA ILE A 287 -10.78 11.25 -1.01
C ILE A 287 -11.04 12.76 -0.92
N ASP A 288 -9.96 13.53 -1.08
CA ASP A 288 -10.08 14.90 -1.56
C ASP A 288 -9.58 14.96 -3.01
N GLY A 289 -10.14 15.83 -3.85
CA GLY A 289 -10.08 15.76 -5.32
C GLY A 289 -8.68 15.59 -5.95
N LYS A 290 -7.61 15.90 -5.21
CA LYS A 290 -6.20 15.91 -5.64
C LYS A 290 -5.72 14.61 -6.31
N TYR A 291 -6.05 13.44 -5.77
CA TYR A 291 -5.57 12.17 -6.34
C TYR A 291 -6.51 11.56 -7.37
N LYS A 292 -7.67 12.17 -7.65
CA LYS A 292 -8.75 11.56 -8.43
C LYS A 292 -8.33 11.14 -9.84
N GLU A 293 -7.54 11.96 -10.53
CA GLU A 293 -7.08 11.71 -11.91
C GLU A 293 -6.21 10.44 -12.03
N TYR A 294 -5.39 10.14 -11.01
CA TYR A 294 -4.49 8.99 -11.03
C TYR A 294 -5.21 7.65 -10.81
N PHE A 295 -6.41 7.67 -10.23
CA PHE A 295 -7.15 6.44 -9.93
C PHE A 295 -8.39 6.26 -10.80
N ASN A 296 -8.65 7.12 -11.79
CA ASN A 296 -9.71 6.91 -12.78
C ASN A 296 -9.21 6.15 -14.02
N ILE A 297 -10.13 5.49 -14.73
CA ILE A 297 -9.85 4.77 -15.99
C ILE A 297 -10.05 5.69 -17.22
N THR A 298 -10.67 6.85 -17.02
CA THR A 298 -11.00 7.81 -18.09
C THR A 298 -10.47 9.19 -17.72
N ASP A 299 -9.80 9.83 -18.68
CA ASP A 299 -9.59 11.27 -18.68
C ASP A 299 -10.98 11.92 -18.83
N SER A 300 -11.36 12.77 -17.89
CA SER A 300 -12.56 13.61 -18.01
C SER A 300 -12.19 14.96 -18.57
#